data_AF-A0AAU8HC61-F1
#
_entry.id   AF-A0AAU8HC61-F1
#
_cell.length_a   1.000
_cell.length_b   1.000
_cell.length_c   1.000
_cell.angle_alpha   90.00
_cell.angle_beta   90.00
_cell.angle_gamma   90.00
#
_symmetry.space_group_name_H-M   'P 1'
#
loop_
_entity.id
_entity.type
_entity.pdbx_description
1 polymer ?
#
loop_
_entity_poly.entity_id
_entity_poly.type
_entity_poly.pdbx_seq_one_letter_code
_entity_poly.pdbx_strand_id
1 'polypeptide(L)'
;MAAGVMVVGGLMVVGLAGCGGPKPAAGPERAVPVPAGVSSAPVTTADPPPVEIRCDRAGATVSATTVRATRAGVRVRVTGDAPADTYLALQWRGGGNGRPVPSTAEVWTLQAPPGAVRVSCSNAENVTAALTVVDPSGHWRPGTVADQGCSFAGLADWVVRPGAGSTVDAALADLTGHFTELTGRRTAWTELPLGYPDAPDSTWLLSVDGTARLTAVVHRSGSGVTASPDATCVRPGRT
;
A
#
# COMPACT_ATOMS: atom_id res chain seq x y z
N MET A 1 27.42 -19.50 36.82
CA MET A 1 28.40 -18.39 36.91
C MET A 1 29.36 -18.54 35.76
N ALA A 2 29.30 -17.65 34.76
CA ALA A 2 30.27 -17.59 33.68
C ALA A 2 30.31 -16.14 33.17
N ALA A 3 31.52 -15.56 33.22
CA ALA A 3 31.89 -14.24 32.71
C ALA A 3 31.57 -14.13 31.20
N GLY A 4 31.19 -12.98 30.63
CA GLY A 4 31.74 -11.65 30.82
C GLY A 4 32.67 -11.34 29.63
N VAL A 5 32.14 -10.71 28.58
CA VAL A 5 32.93 -10.02 27.56
C VAL A 5 32.21 -8.73 27.21
N MET A 6 32.81 -7.62 27.62
CA MET A 6 32.41 -6.25 27.33
C MET A 6 33.22 -5.80 26.12
N VAL A 7 32.55 -5.46 25.01
CA VAL A 7 33.21 -4.86 23.84
C VAL A 7 32.93 -3.36 23.85
N VAL A 8 34.01 -2.61 24.06
CA VAL A 8 34.09 -1.15 23.95
C VAL A 8 34.77 -0.85 22.62
N GLY A 9 34.20 0.08 21.84
CA GLY A 9 34.84 0.66 20.67
C GLY A 9 33.81 1.04 19.61
N GLY A 10 33.81 2.22 19.01
CA GLY A 10 34.64 3.40 19.16
C GLY A 10 33.96 4.47 18.31
N LEU A 11 33.80 5.67 18.87
CA LEU A 11 33.15 6.79 18.19
C LEU A 11 34.17 7.45 17.26
N MET A 12 34.02 7.30 15.94
CA MET A 12 34.73 8.14 14.97
C MET A 12 33.86 9.33 14.57
N VAL A 13 34.23 10.51 15.06
CA VAL A 13 33.74 11.80 14.58
C VAL A 13 34.65 12.24 13.44
N VAL A 14 34.14 12.21 12.21
CA VAL A 14 34.80 12.83 11.06
C VAL A 14 34.14 14.18 10.82
N GLY A 15 34.80 15.24 11.27
CA GLY A 15 34.52 16.61 10.84
C GLY A 15 35.30 16.91 9.57
N LEU A 16 34.62 17.28 8.49
CA LEU A 16 35.22 17.88 7.32
C LEU A 16 34.73 19.31 7.16
N ALA A 17 35.68 20.21 7.33
CA ALA A 17 35.61 21.64 7.05
C ALA A 17 35.88 21.93 5.57
N GLY A 18 35.39 23.09 5.11
CA GLY A 18 35.82 23.75 3.87
C GLY A 18 34.90 23.48 2.67
N CYS A 19 34.59 24.43 1.78
CA CYS A 19 35.27 25.68 1.45
C CYS A 19 34.25 26.75 1.05
N GLY A 20 34.34 27.94 1.64
CA GLY A 20 33.65 29.14 1.17
C GLY A 20 34.32 29.67 -0.09
N GLY A 21 33.62 29.58 -1.22
CA GLY A 21 33.99 30.23 -2.46
C GLY A 21 33.50 31.68 -2.51
N PRO A 22 34.23 32.60 -3.16
CA PRO A 22 33.83 34.00 -3.29
C PRO A 22 32.57 34.16 -4.14
N LYS A 23 31.65 35.00 -3.65
CA LYS A 23 30.39 35.39 -4.31
C LYS A 23 30.72 36.28 -5.53
N PRO A 24 30.35 35.90 -6.77
CA PRO A 24 30.56 36.74 -7.94
C PRO A 24 29.72 38.02 -7.85
N ALA A 25 30.32 39.14 -8.25
CA ALA A 25 29.70 40.44 -8.30
C ALA A 25 28.55 40.45 -9.33
N ALA A 26 27.41 41.00 -8.90
CA ALA A 26 26.24 41.19 -9.74
C ALA A 26 26.56 42.18 -10.87
N GLY A 27 26.54 41.69 -12.11
CA GLY A 27 26.51 42.55 -13.29
C GLY A 27 25.15 43.24 -13.43
N PRO A 28 25.07 44.40 -14.11
CA PRO A 28 23.82 45.09 -14.35
C PRO A 28 22.88 44.22 -15.19
N GLU A 29 21.80 43.80 -14.56
CA GLU A 29 20.71 43.02 -15.13
C GLU A 29 20.05 43.83 -16.26
N ARG A 30 20.33 43.44 -17.52
CA ARG A 30 19.54 43.91 -18.66
C ARG A 30 18.14 43.32 -18.49
N ALA A 31 17.18 44.18 -18.17
CA ALA A 31 15.76 43.85 -18.18
C ALA A 31 15.36 43.30 -19.55
N VAL A 32 15.21 41.98 -19.64
CA VAL A 32 14.56 41.33 -20.78
C VAL A 32 13.07 41.60 -20.63
N PRO A 33 12.39 42.21 -21.61
CA PRO A 33 10.95 42.39 -21.56
C PRO A 33 10.27 41.02 -21.49
N VAL A 34 9.72 40.69 -20.32
CA VAL A 34 8.89 39.51 -20.12
C VAL A 34 7.60 39.74 -20.89
N PRO A 35 7.26 38.92 -21.90
CA PRO A 35 5.98 39.05 -22.59
C PRO A 35 4.85 38.88 -21.57
N ALA A 36 4.07 39.95 -21.40
CA ALA A 36 2.88 39.93 -20.57
C ALA A 36 1.86 38.95 -21.18
N GLY A 37 1.46 37.96 -20.41
CA GLY A 37 0.23 37.21 -20.66
C GLY A 37 0.40 35.82 -21.27
N VAL A 38 1.10 34.92 -20.57
CA VAL A 38 0.65 33.53 -20.55
C VAL A 38 -0.20 33.37 -19.29
N SER A 39 -1.51 33.48 -19.47
CA SER A 39 -2.47 33.14 -18.43
C SER A 39 -2.30 31.65 -18.13
N SER A 40 -1.58 31.33 -17.07
CA SER A 40 -1.50 29.99 -16.50
C SER A 40 -2.85 29.67 -15.89
N ALA A 41 -3.84 29.36 -16.73
CA ALA A 41 -5.05 28.71 -16.25
C ALA A 41 -4.60 27.48 -15.47
N PRO A 42 -5.02 27.31 -14.19
CA PRO A 42 -4.67 26.13 -13.45
C PRO A 42 -5.17 24.93 -14.25
N VAL A 43 -4.25 24.09 -14.70
CA VAL A 43 -4.60 22.79 -15.26
C VAL A 43 -5.22 22.04 -14.10
N THR A 44 -6.55 22.03 -14.04
CA THR A 44 -7.28 21.17 -13.13
C THR A 44 -6.98 19.75 -13.62
N THR A 45 -5.99 19.11 -12.99
CA THR A 45 -5.62 17.73 -13.30
C THR A 45 -6.78 16.84 -12.86
N ALA A 46 -7.78 16.71 -13.73
CA ALA A 46 -8.91 15.83 -13.49
C ALA A 46 -8.37 14.42 -13.22
N ASP A 47 -8.95 13.72 -12.24
CA ASP A 47 -8.56 12.35 -11.95
C ASP A 47 -8.67 11.50 -13.22
N PRO A 48 -7.70 10.61 -13.49
CA PRO A 48 -7.76 9.72 -14.63
C PRO A 48 -9.05 8.88 -14.58
N PRO A 49 -9.65 8.59 -15.75
CA PRO A 49 -10.79 7.69 -15.82
C PRO A 49 -10.38 6.29 -15.32
N PRO A 50 -11.30 5.53 -14.70
CA PRO A 50 -11.00 4.18 -14.26
C PRO A 50 -10.70 3.26 -15.46
N VAL A 51 -9.72 2.38 -15.32
CA VAL A 51 -9.52 1.29 -16.30
C VAL A 51 -10.57 0.21 -16.09
N GLU A 52 -11.15 -0.30 -17.18
CA GLU A 52 -12.15 -1.36 -17.07
C GLU A 52 -11.45 -2.70 -16.96
N ILE A 53 -11.85 -3.48 -15.96
CA ILE A 53 -11.44 -4.86 -15.79
C ILE A 53 -12.70 -5.71 -15.87
N ARG A 54 -12.72 -6.65 -16.81
CA ARG A 54 -13.81 -7.63 -16.92
C ARG A 54 -13.33 -9.00 -16.53
N CYS A 55 -14.03 -9.60 -15.57
CA CYS A 55 -13.91 -11.02 -15.24
C CYS A 55 -15.07 -11.80 -15.83
N ASP A 56 -14.79 -12.85 -16.59
CA ASP A 56 -15.78 -13.80 -17.08
C ASP A 56 -15.26 -15.23 -17.00
N ARG A 57 -15.95 -16.20 -17.64
CA ARG A 57 -15.50 -17.60 -17.66
C ARG A 57 -14.22 -17.83 -18.45
N ALA A 58 -13.89 -16.96 -19.40
CA ALA A 58 -12.68 -17.05 -20.20
C ALA A 58 -11.48 -16.44 -19.47
N GLY A 59 -11.71 -15.48 -18.57
CA GLY A 59 -10.71 -14.97 -17.63
C GLY A 59 -10.77 -13.46 -17.46
N ALA A 60 -9.60 -12.85 -17.24
CA ALA A 60 -9.48 -11.40 -17.06
C ALA A 60 -9.19 -10.70 -18.39
N THR A 61 -9.92 -9.62 -18.67
CA THR A 61 -9.57 -8.65 -19.72
C THR A 61 -9.48 -7.24 -19.14
N VAL A 62 -8.65 -6.40 -19.76
CA VAL A 62 -8.43 -5.00 -19.35
C VAL A 62 -8.61 -4.07 -20.54
N SER A 63 -9.23 -2.91 -20.34
CA SER A 63 -9.43 -1.94 -21.44
C SER A 63 -8.17 -1.15 -21.79
N ALA A 64 -7.17 -1.14 -20.91
CA ALA A 64 -5.88 -0.49 -21.14
C ALA A 64 -4.74 -1.29 -20.50
N THR A 65 -3.59 -1.30 -21.16
CA THR A 65 -2.36 -1.96 -20.69
C THR A 65 -1.46 -1.04 -19.86
N THR A 66 -1.72 0.27 -19.87
CA THR A 66 -1.02 1.25 -19.03
C THR A 66 -2.05 2.11 -18.31
N VAL A 67 -1.90 2.27 -17.00
CA VAL A 67 -2.82 3.03 -16.16
C VAL A 67 -2.07 4.01 -15.27
N ARG A 68 -2.58 5.23 -15.15
CA ARG A 68 -2.05 6.23 -14.23
C ARG A 68 -2.68 6.06 -12.85
N ALA A 69 -1.85 5.98 -11.82
CA ALA A 69 -2.32 6.06 -10.46
C ALA A 69 -2.73 7.50 -10.12
N THR A 70 -3.73 7.64 -9.25
CA THR A 70 -4.03 8.88 -8.52
C THR A 70 -3.22 8.91 -7.23
N ARG A 71 -3.39 9.95 -6.42
CA ARG A 71 -2.81 10.01 -5.07
C ARG A 71 -3.30 8.90 -4.14
N ALA A 72 -4.49 8.37 -4.41
CA ALA A 72 -5.15 7.32 -3.63
C ALA A 72 -4.94 5.92 -4.24
N GLY A 73 -4.39 5.82 -5.45
CA GLY A 73 -4.09 4.56 -6.12
C GLY A 73 -4.71 4.41 -7.51
N VAL A 74 -4.81 3.16 -7.97
CA VAL A 74 -5.30 2.85 -9.32
C VAL A 74 -6.81 2.72 -9.29
N ARG A 75 -7.52 3.57 -10.04
CA ARG A 75 -8.96 3.46 -10.20
C ARG A 75 -9.29 2.42 -11.26
N VAL A 76 -10.09 1.44 -10.88
CA VAL A 76 -10.59 0.41 -11.79
C VAL A 76 -12.10 0.36 -11.74
N ARG A 77 -12.73 0.05 -12.87
CA ARG A 77 -14.13 -0.33 -12.93
C ARG A 77 -14.19 -1.82 -13.17
N VAL A 78 -14.62 -2.57 -12.17
CA VAL A 78 -14.74 -4.02 -12.27
C VAL A 78 -16.14 -4.37 -12.72
N THR A 79 -16.21 -5.20 -13.75
CA THR A 79 -17.45 -5.73 -14.32
C THR A 79 -17.29 -7.21 -14.57
N GLY A 80 -18.38 -7.95 -14.69
CA GLY A 80 -18.26 -9.36 -15.03
C GLY A 80 -19.54 -10.15 -14.93
N ASP A 81 -19.59 -11.22 -15.73
CA ASP A 81 -20.59 -12.29 -15.64
C ASP A 81 -19.93 -13.57 -15.10
N ALA A 82 -18.84 -13.40 -14.35
CA ALA A 82 -18.12 -14.52 -13.74
C ALA A 82 -19.03 -15.29 -12.77
N PRO A 83 -18.78 -16.59 -12.55
CA PRO A 83 -19.48 -17.35 -11.52
C PRO A 83 -19.41 -16.65 -10.15
N ALA A 84 -20.41 -16.91 -9.30
CA ALA A 84 -20.33 -16.55 -7.89
C ALA A 84 -19.01 -17.05 -7.29
N ASP A 85 -18.49 -16.31 -6.29
CA ASP A 85 -17.22 -16.60 -5.62
C ASP A 85 -15.98 -16.50 -6.53
N THR A 86 -16.10 -15.93 -7.73
CA THR A 86 -14.91 -15.55 -8.50
C THR A 86 -14.20 -14.38 -7.82
N TYR A 87 -12.88 -14.46 -7.70
CA TYR A 87 -12.04 -13.39 -7.18
C TYR A 87 -11.24 -12.75 -8.30
N LEU A 88 -11.22 -11.42 -8.32
CA LEU A 88 -10.22 -10.66 -9.06
C LEU A 88 -8.93 -10.68 -8.24
N ALA A 89 -7.88 -11.22 -8.83
CA ALA A 89 -6.54 -11.21 -8.26
C ALA A 89 -5.63 -10.27 -9.04
N LEU A 90 -4.89 -9.45 -8.30
CA LEU A 90 -3.87 -8.54 -8.79
C LEU A 90 -2.55 -8.97 -8.18
N GLN A 91 -1.54 -9.20 -9.01
CA GLN A 91 -0.26 -9.72 -8.57
C GLN A 91 0.87 -8.84 -9.08
N TRP A 92 1.82 -8.52 -8.21
CA TRP A 92 3.03 -7.77 -8.56
C TRP A 92 4.22 -8.32 -7.80
N ARG A 93 5.41 -7.81 -8.09
CA ARG A 93 6.62 -8.23 -7.38
C ARG A 93 6.52 -7.84 -5.91
N GLY A 94 6.48 -8.84 -5.03
CA GLY A 94 6.48 -8.64 -3.57
C GLY A 94 5.09 -8.43 -2.96
N GLY A 95 4.01 -8.64 -3.71
CA GLY A 95 2.66 -8.57 -3.14
C GLY A 95 1.54 -8.87 -4.13
N GLY A 96 0.32 -8.69 -3.64
CA GLY A 96 -0.89 -8.83 -4.43
C GLY A 96 -2.11 -8.37 -3.64
N ASN A 97 -3.24 -8.33 -4.31
CA ASN A 97 -4.54 -8.06 -3.72
C ASN A 97 -5.57 -8.97 -4.38
N GLY A 98 -6.54 -9.46 -3.60
CA GLY A 98 -7.63 -10.30 -4.08
C GLY A 98 -8.95 -9.80 -3.52
N ARG A 99 -9.96 -9.63 -4.37
CA ARG A 99 -11.32 -9.27 -3.95
C ARG A 99 -12.36 -10.05 -4.75
N PRO A 100 -13.50 -10.44 -4.13
CA PRO A 100 -14.62 -11.03 -4.87
C PRO A 100 -15.06 -10.10 -6.01
N VAL A 101 -15.28 -10.65 -7.20
CA VAL A 101 -15.83 -9.90 -8.34
C VAL A 101 -17.25 -9.44 -7.97
N PRO A 102 -17.58 -8.16 -8.15
CA PRO A 102 -18.88 -7.64 -7.76
C PRO A 102 -19.95 -8.12 -8.74
N SER A 103 -21.16 -8.41 -8.24
CA SER A 103 -22.29 -8.84 -9.07
C SER A 103 -22.87 -7.73 -9.94
N THR A 104 -22.55 -6.48 -9.62
CA THR A 104 -22.83 -5.30 -10.43
C THR A 104 -21.55 -4.51 -10.66
N ALA A 105 -21.54 -3.68 -11.70
CA ALA A 105 -20.36 -2.88 -12.02
C ALA A 105 -20.01 -1.92 -10.87
N GLU A 106 -18.78 -2.03 -10.34
CA GLU A 106 -18.30 -1.17 -9.26
C GLU A 106 -16.98 -0.49 -9.63
N VAL A 107 -16.75 0.70 -9.05
CA VAL A 107 -15.46 1.40 -9.17
C VAL A 107 -14.69 1.20 -7.88
N TRP A 108 -13.50 0.64 -7.99
CA TRP A 108 -12.58 0.43 -6.87
C TRP A 108 -11.35 1.32 -7.03
N THR A 109 -10.78 1.71 -5.89
CA THR A 109 -9.45 2.29 -5.82
C THR A 109 -8.52 1.25 -5.22
N LEU A 110 -7.55 0.80 -6.00
CA LEU A 110 -6.68 -0.31 -5.64
C LEU A 110 -5.28 0.18 -5.31
N GLN A 111 -4.71 -0.44 -4.28
CA GLN A 111 -3.31 -0.33 -3.93
C GLN A 111 -2.49 -1.19 -4.90
N ALA A 112 -1.81 -0.55 -5.86
CA ALA A 112 -0.91 -1.23 -6.79
C ALA A 112 0.36 -0.39 -7.02
N PRO A 113 1.57 -0.97 -6.82
CA PRO A 113 2.81 -0.23 -7.00
C PRO A 113 3.01 0.19 -8.46
N PRO A 114 3.79 1.25 -8.72
CA PRO A 114 4.30 1.53 -10.05
C PRO A 114 5.06 0.34 -10.62
N GLY A 115 4.80 -0.01 -11.88
CA GLY A 115 5.38 -1.14 -12.57
C GLY A 115 4.35 -2.17 -13.07
N ALA A 116 4.83 -3.37 -13.37
CA ALA A 116 4.01 -4.44 -13.94
C ALA A 116 3.11 -5.09 -12.88
N VAL A 117 1.83 -5.21 -13.22
CA VAL A 117 0.81 -5.90 -12.44
C VAL A 117 0.11 -6.92 -13.34
N ARG A 118 0.00 -8.15 -12.87
CA ARG A 118 -0.81 -9.20 -13.52
C ARG A 118 -2.20 -9.18 -12.95
N VAL A 119 -3.18 -9.39 -13.81
CA VAL A 119 -4.60 -9.46 -13.46
C VAL A 119 -5.11 -10.83 -13.87
N SER A 120 -5.76 -11.53 -12.95
CA SER A 120 -6.41 -12.81 -13.20
C SER A 120 -7.74 -12.89 -12.46
N CYS A 121 -8.61 -13.77 -12.93
CA CYS A 121 -9.83 -14.15 -12.23
C CYS A 121 -9.65 -15.60 -11.74
N SER A 122 -10.02 -15.92 -10.49
CA SER A 122 -9.72 -17.22 -9.87
C SER A 122 -10.33 -18.43 -10.58
N ASN A 123 -11.40 -18.23 -11.35
CA ASN A 123 -12.03 -19.26 -12.17
C ASN A 123 -11.23 -19.61 -13.44
N ALA A 124 -10.23 -18.81 -13.80
CA ALA A 124 -9.41 -18.96 -15.00
C ALA A 124 -7.99 -18.42 -14.76
N GLU A 125 -7.32 -18.89 -13.69
CA GLU A 125 -6.02 -18.36 -13.24
C GLU A 125 -4.91 -18.42 -14.30
N ASN A 126 -5.02 -19.34 -15.26
CA ASN A 126 -4.08 -19.48 -16.38
C ASN A 126 -4.25 -18.40 -17.47
N VAL A 127 -5.33 -17.62 -17.42
CA VAL A 127 -5.61 -16.54 -18.38
C VAL A 127 -5.45 -15.21 -17.67
N THR A 128 -4.25 -14.64 -17.79
CA THR A 128 -3.89 -13.38 -17.16
C THR A 128 -3.82 -12.24 -18.17
N ALA A 129 -4.41 -11.10 -17.82
CA ALA A 129 -4.10 -9.83 -18.44
C ALA A 129 -2.92 -9.15 -17.73
N ALA A 130 -2.27 -8.21 -18.40
CA ALA A 130 -1.19 -7.42 -17.82
C ALA A 130 -1.51 -5.93 -17.92
N LEU A 131 -1.20 -5.20 -16.84
CA LEU A 131 -1.24 -3.75 -16.80
C LEU A 131 0.07 -3.21 -16.24
N THR A 132 0.46 -2.02 -16.70
CA THR A 132 1.59 -1.26 -16.17
C THR A 132 1.05 -0.04 -15.44
N VAL A 133 1.30 0.05 -14.15
CA VAL A 133 0.94 1.22 -13.35
C VAL A 133 2.05 2.25 -13.48
N VAL A 134 1.67 3.49 -13.76
CA VAL A 134 2.58 4.65 -13.68
C VAL A 134 2.08 5.60 -12.59
N ASP A 135 2.98 6.04 -11.72
CA ASP A 135 2.69 7.05 -10.69
C ASP A 135 3.51 8.32 -11.00
N PRO A 136 2.97 9.24 -11.82
CA PRO A 136 3.68 10.46 -12.16
C PRO A 136 3.86 11.40 -10.96
N SER A 137 3.07 11.21 -9.91
CA SER A 137 3.07 12.04 -8.70
C SER A 137 4.00 11.53 -7.60
N GLY A 138 4.49 10.29 -7.70
CA GLY A 138 5.39 9.69 -6.72
C GLY A 138 4.79 9.54 -5.32
N HIS A 139 3.47 9.33 -5.23
CA HIS A 139 2.77 9.14 -3.94
C HIS A 139 2.94 7.73 -3.38
N TRP A 140 3.32 6.74 -4.19
CA TRP A 140 3.57 5.39 -3.74
C TRP A 140 4.70 5.32 -2.69
N ARG A 141 4.42 4.73 -1.53
CA ARG A 141 5.44 4.42 -0.52
C ARG A 141 5.95 2.98 -0.72
N PRO A 142 7.24 2.76 -1.00
CA PRO A 142 7.78 1.47 -1.41
C PRO A 142 8.09 0.50 -0.27
N GLY A 143 7.63 0.77 0.96
CA GLY A 143 7.87 -0.13 2.09
C GLY A 143 7.20 -1.49 1.89
N THR A 144 7.70 -2.52 2.56
CA THR A 144 7.10 -3.85 2.58
C THR A 144 6.84 -4.30 4.01
N VAL A 145 5.95 -5.30 4.16
CA VAL A 145 5.70 -5.95 5.46
C VAL A 145 6.98 -6.63 5.98
N ALA A 146 7.82 -7.15 5.08
CA ALA A 146 9.10 -7.79 5.42
C ALA A 146 10.11 -6.81 6.01
N ASP A 147 10.13 -5.55 5.55
CA ASP A 147 10.98 -4.49 6.10
C ASP A 147 10.69 -4.20 7.59
N GLN A 148 9.53 -4.66 8.07
CA GLN A 148 9.06 -4.50 9.45
C GLN A 148 9.21 -5.78 10.26
N GLY A 149 10.03 -6.73 9.78
CA GLY A 149 10.32 -7.99 10.46
C GLY A 149 9.19 -9.02 10.39
N CYS A 150 8.20 -8.83 9.52
CA CYS A 150 7.11 -9.76 9.30
C CYS A 150 7.30 -10.50 7.98
N SER A 151 7.72 -11.77 8.04
CA SER A 151 7.67 -12.67 6.88
C SER A 151 6.29 -13.33 6.82
N PHE A 152 5.70 -13.40 5.64
CA PHE A 152 4.36 -13.98 5.44
C PHE A 152 4.35 -15.47 5.78
N ALA A 153 3.43 -15.90 6.66
CA ALA A 153 3.25 -17.31 7.01
C ALA A 153 1.92 -17.91 6.50
N GLY A 154 0.92 -17.07 6.24
CA GLY A 154 -0.41 -17.50 5.80
C GLY A 154 -1.49 -16.47 6.13
N LEU A 155 -2.69 -16.67 5.56
CA LEU A 155 -3.86 -15.83 5.79
C LEU A 155 -4.40 -16.00 7.21
N ALA A 156 -4.92 -14.92 7.79
CA ALA A 156 -5.36 -14.86 9.18
C ALA A 156 -6.85 -14.52 9.38
N ASP A 157 -7.59 -14.40 8.28
CA ASP A 157 -9.02 -14.08 8.23
C ASP A 157 -9.90 -15.03 9.07
N TRP A 158 -9.49 -16.30 9.20
CA TRP A 158 -10.18 -17.31 10.00
C TRP A 158 -9.85 -17.27 11.50
N VAL A 159 -8.76 -16.62 11.91
CA VAL A 159 -8.25 -16.69 13.30
C VAL A 159 -8.88 -15.62 14.19
N VAL A 160 -9.06 -14.42 13.65
CA VAL A 160 -9.51 -13.25 14.41
C VAL A 160 -10.68 -12.62 13.67
N ARG A 161 -11.75 -12.27 14.39
CA ARG A 161 -12.86 -11.54 13.77
C ARG A 161 -12.41 -10.12 13.40
N PRO A 162 -12.87 -9.56 12.27
CA PRO A 162 -12.65 -8.15 11.96
C PRO A 162 -13.19 -7.24 13.08
N GLY A 163 -12.49 -6.13 13.32
CA GLY A 163 -12.96 -5.05 14.17
C GLY A 163 -13.69 -3.97 13.38
N ALA A 164 -14.57 -3.23 14.04
CA ALA A 164 -15.32 -2.12 13.45
C ALA A 164 -15.35 -0.88 14.35
N GLY A 165 -15.43 0.30 13.75
CA GLY A 165 -15.51 1.56 14.48
C GLY A 165 -15.80 2.76 13.58
N SER A 166 -16.04 3.92 14.20
CA SER A 166 -16.16 5.19 13.47
C SER A 166 -14.81 5.82 13.11
N THR A 167 -13.71 5.31 13.70
CA THR A 167 -12.34 5.75 13.45
C THR A 167 -11.42 4.55 13.25
N VAL A 168 -10.24 4.80 12.68
CA VAL A 168 -9.18 3.79 12.53
C VAL A 168 -8.77 3.21 13.87
N ASP A 169 -8.53 4.06 14.87
CA ASP A 169 -8.13 3.60 16.21
C ASP A 169 -9.24 2.77 16.87
N ALA A 170 -10.51 3.12 16.69
CA ALA A 170 -11.62 2.34 17.24
C ALA A 170 -11.72 0.96 16.59
N ALA A 171 -11.60 0.88 15.26
CA ALA A 171 -11.64 -0.41 14.55
C ALA A 171 -10.43 -1.30 14.90
N LEU A 172 -9.24 -0.72 15.04
CA LEU A 172 -8.03 -1.45 15.47
C LEU A 172 -8.11 -1.88 16.93
N ALA A 173 -8.66 -1.05 17.82
CA ALA A 173 -8.89 -1.42 19.21
C ALA A 173 -9.88 -2.58 19.33
N ASP A 174 -10.96 -2.58 18.54
CA ASP A 174 -11.93 -3.68 18.49
C ASP A 174 -11.29 -4.99 17.97
N LEU A 175 -10.57 -4.92 16.84
CA LEU A 175 -9.82 -6.06 16.28
C LEU A 175 -8.80 -6.64 17.28
N THR A 176 -8.01 -5.77 17.91
CA THR A 176 -6.99 -6.20 18.89
C THR A 176 -7.60 -6.64 20.22
N GLY A 177 -8.81 -6.20 20.55
CA GLY A 177 -9.61 -6.74 21.65
C GLY A 177 -9.86 -8.24 21.46
N HIS A 178 -10.39 -8.64 20.30
CA HIS A 178 -10.59 -10.06 19.97
C HIS A 178 -9.29 -10.87 19.99
N PHE A 179 -8.20 -10.30 19.47
CA PHE A 179 -6.91 -10.98 19.50
C PHE A 179 -6.34 -11.11 20.93
N THR A 180 -6.57 -10.11 21.78
CA THR A 180 -6.19 -10.14 23.20
C THR A 180 -7.01 -11.17 23.97
N GLU A 181 -8.31 -11.29 23.71
CA GLU A 181 -9.18 -12.32 24.30
C GLU A 181 -8.67 -13.73 24.01
N LEU A 182 -8.20 -13.97 22.77
CA LEU A 182 -7.66 -15.27 22.35
C LEU A 182 -6.29 -15.58 22.96
N THR A 183 -5.41 -14.58 23.09
CA THR A 183 -4.00 -14.79 23.43
C THR A 183 -3.65 -14.46 24.88
N GLY A 184 -4.51 -13.73 25.58
CA GLY A 184 -4.24 -13.17 26.92
C GLY A 184 -3.15 -12.10 26.93
N ARG A 185 -2.72 -11.59 25.76
CA ARG A 185 -1.59 -10.65 25.64
C ARG A 185 -2.00 -9.39 24.93
N ARG A 186 -1.50 -8.25 25.44
CA ARG A 186 -1.76 -6.94 24.83
C ARG A 186 -1.09 -6.84 23.47
N THR A 187 -1.80 -6.18 22.57
CA THR A 187 -1.38 -5.99 21.19
C THR A 187 -1.22 -4.50 20.91
N ALA A 188 -0.08 -4.12 20.35
CA ALA A 188 0.16 -2.79 19.82
C ALA A 188 -0.01 -2.81 18.29
N TRP A 189 -0.34 -1.68 17.69
CA TRP A 189 -0.44 -1.54 16.24
C TRP A 189 0.37 -0.36 15.71
N THR A 190 0.83 -0.47 14.47
CA THR A 190 1.58 0.60 13.78
C THR A 190 1.25 0.58 12.30
N GLU A 191 0.94 1.74 11.73
CA GLU A 191 0.68 1.87 10.29
C GLU A 191 1.98 1.62 9.52
N LEU A 192 1.90 0.83 8.44
CA LEU A 192 3.05 0.59 7.60
C LEU A 192 3.15 1.64 6.50
N PRO A 193 4.35 2.16 6.19
CA PRO A 193 4.56 3.08 5.08
C PRO A 193 4.61 2.31 3.74
N LEU A 194 3.56 1.54 3.46
CA LEU A 194 3.36 0.76 2.24
C LEU A 194 2.12 1.28 1.53
N GLY A 195 2.25 1.59 0.24
CA GLY A 195 1.12 1.97 -0.60
C GLY A 195 0.87 3.48 -0.73
N TYR A 196 -0.29 3.81 -1.28
CA TYR A 196 -0.80 5.17 -1.42
C TYR A 196 -1.43 5.65 -0.10
N PRO A 197 -0.98 6.77 0.48
CA PRO A 197 -1.47 7.25 1.78
C PRO A 197 -2.93 7.72 1.77
N ASP A 198 -3.38 8.23 0.62
CA ASP A 198 -4.72 8.79 0.45
C ASP A 198 -5.75 7.71 0.06
N ALA A 199 -5.34 6.44 0.04
CA ALA A 199 -6.22 5.33 -0.30
C ALA A 199 -7.24 5.03 0.82
N PRO A 200 -8.40 4.44 0.44
CA PRO A 200 -9.36 3.94 1.43
C PRO A 200 -8.78 2.80 2.28
N ASP A 201 -7.82 2.05 1.75
CA ASP A 201 -7.18 0.92 2.43
C ASP A 201 -5.78 1.28 2.91
N SER A 202 -5.47 0.91 4.15
CA SER A 202 -4.13 1.04 4.75
C SER A 202 -3.72 -0.27 5.43
N THR A 203 -2.43 -0.59 5.42
CA THR A 203 -1.89 -1.80 6.06
C THR A 203 -1.24 -1.45 7.40
N TRP A 204 -1.56 -2.23 8.42
CA TRP A 204 -1.09 -2.05 9.79
C TRP A 204 -0.39 -3.31 10.28
N LEU A 205 0.64 -3.15 11.10
CA LEU A 205 1.32 -4.24 11.78
C LEU A 205 0.84 -4.34 13.21
N LEU A 206 0.39 -5.52 13.61
CA LEU A 206 0.02 -5.86 14.97
C LEU A 206 1.16 -6.62 15.65
N SER A 207 1.59 -6.13 16.79
CA SER A 207 2.73 -6.64 17.56
C SER A 207 2.31 -7.05 18.97
N VAL A 208 2.82 -8.19 19.42
CA VAL A 208 2.63 -8.69 20.80
C VAL A 208 3.98 -8.75 21.48
N ASP A 209 4.13 -8.02 22.59
CA ASP A 209 5.38 -7.85 23.34
C ASP A 209 6.56 -7.50 22.42
N GLY A 210 6.35 -6.49 21.56
CA GLY A 210 7.35 -5.99 20.62
C GLY A 210 7.68 -6.91 19.44
N THR A 211 6.98 -8.04 19.29
CA THR A 211 7.17 -8.96 18.16
C THR A 211 6.01 -8.87 17.19
N ALA A 212 6.29 -8.60 15.91
CA ALA A 212 5.34 -8.68 14.80
C ALA A 212 4.63 -10.05 14.78
N ARG A 213 3.29 -10.05 14.79
CA ARG A 213 2.48 -11.28 14.77
C ARG A 213 1.52 -11.35 13.60
N LEU A 214 0.95 -10.23 13.22
CA LEU A 214 -0.14 -10.17 12.26
C LEU A 214 -0.11 -8.84 11.52
N THR A 215 -0.49 -8.82 10.24
CA THR A 215 -0.90 -7.60 9.54
C THR A 215 -2.41 -7.47 9.54
N ALA A 216 -2.88 -6.24 9.51
CA ALA A 216 -4.29 -5.92 9.31
C ALA A 216 -4.44 -4.97 8.13
N VAL A 217 -5.54 -5.12 7.39
CA VAL A 217 -5.98 -4.13 6.42
C VAL A 217 -7.12 -3.34 7.05
N VAL A 218 -6.95 -2.03 7.10
CA VAL A 218 -7.98 -1.09 7.56
C VAL A 218 -8.62 -0.45 6.35
N HIS A 219 -9.93 -0.65 6.19
CA HIS A 219 -10.75 -0.08 5.13
C HIS A 219 -11.60 1.08 5.68
N ARG A 220 -11.48 2.24 5.04
CA ARG A 220 -12.28 3.44 5.34
C ARG A 220 -13.36 3.61 4.29
N SER A 221 -14.62 3.70 4.73
CA SER A 221 -15.77 3.96 3.87
C SER A 221 -16.59 5.14 4.40
N GLY A 222 -17.57 5.60 3.62
CA GLY A 222 -18.49 6.66 4.05
C GLY A 222 -19.40 6.26 5.23
N SER A 223 -19.51 4.96 5.54
CA SER A 223 -20.35 4.43 6.61
C SER A 223 -19.58 4.02 7.87
N GLY A 224 -18.24 4.00 7.82
CA GLY A 224 -17.41 3.64 8.98
C GLY A 224 -16.02 3.14 8.59
N VAL A 225 -15.36 2.51 9.56
CA VAL A 225 -14.03 1.93 9.41
C VAL A 225 -14.05 0.48 9.88
N THR A 226 -13.46 -0.41 9.10
CA THR A 226 -13.27 -1.81 9.45
C THR A 226 -11.78 -2.14 9.45
N ALA A 227 -11.35 -2.98 10.39
CA ALA A 227 -9.99 -3.50 10.48
C ALA A 227 -10.05 -5.03 10.40
N SER A 228 -9.58 -5.60 9.31
CA SER A 228 -9.59 -7.05 9.10
C SER A 228 -8.18 -7.61 9.25
N PRO A 229 -8.00 -8.76 9.90
CA PRO A 229 -6.72 -9.46 9.87
C PRO A 229 -6.41 -9.91 8.44
N ASP A 230 -5.14 -9.83 8.07
CA ASP A 230 -4.68 -10.05 6.70
C ASP A 230 -3.72 -11.25 6.66
N ALA A 231 -2.49 -11.07 7.16
CA ALA A 231 -1.48 -12.11 7.14
C ALA A 231 -0.81 -12.34 8.50
N THR A 232 -0.52 -13.60 8.81
CA THR A 232 0.32 -13.97 9.96
C THR A 232 1.79 -13.73 9.67
N CYS A 233 2.51 -13.27 10.69
CA CYS A 233 3.94 -13.00 10.65
C CYS A 233 4.73 -14.15 11.28
N VAL A 234 5.72 -14.66 10.54
CA VAL A 234 6.80 -15.50 11.09
C VAL A 234 8.12 -14.72 11.12
N ARG A 235 8.99 -15.10 12.05
CA ARG A 235 10.36 -14.56 12.09
C ARG A 235 11.14 -15.04 10.87
N PRO A 236 11.88 -14.16 10.19
CA PRO A 236 12.82 -14.56 9.15
C PRO A 236 13.79 -15.63 9.69
N GLY A 237 13.97 -16.74 8.95
CA GLY A 237 14.95 -17.78 9.29
C GLY A 237 14.46 -18.91 10.22
N ARG A 238 13.16 -19.01 10.49
CA ARG A 238 12.54 -20.22 11.06
C ARG A 238 11.52 -20.77 10.07
N THR A 239 11.98 -21.58 9.13
CA THR A 239 11.16 -22.40 8.24
C THR A 239 11.51 -23.86 8.47
#